data_AF-E6V7E9-F1
#
_entry.id   AF-E6V7E9-F1
#
_cell.length_a   1.000
_cell.length_b   1.000
_cell.length_c   1.000
_cell.angle_alpha   90.00
_cell.angle_beta   90.00
_cell.angle_gamma   90.00
#
_symmetry.space_group_name_H-M   'P 1'
#
loop_
_entity.id
_entity.type
_entity.pdbx_description
1 polymer ?
#
loop_
_entity_poly.entity_id
_entity_poly.type
_entity_poly.pdbx_seq_one_letter_code
_entity_poly.pdbx_strand_id
1 'polypeptide(L)'
;MNAELRRLAKAADLEAEAHSLLRLRFGFACVQRVRHLLESPEAIDCLDTLGAFLEGRCDAAALASARQRAAATAGSHPGSGSIDGAAHAAVSATYAVSKALAGQALEAADYAAYATVYAYGAYALKDPDAFEEEYAWQAAQFQAMAAAASA
;
A
#
# COMPACT_ATOMS: atom_id res chain seq x y z
N MET A 1 6.06 12.18 -2.39
CA MET A 1 5.57 11.31 -3.49
C MET A 1 6.77 10.80 -4.27
N ASN A 2 6.78 9.51 -4.62
CA ASN A 2 7.90 8.86 -5.32
C ASN A 2 7.89 9.15 -6.84
N ALA A 3 8.75 10.06 -7.30
CA ALA A 3 8.80 10.47 -8.71
C ALA A 3 9.30 9.36 -9.64
N GLU A 4 10.28 8.57 -9.18
CA GLU A 4 10.86 7.49 -9.98
C GLU A 4 9.85 6.35 -10.18
N LEU A 5 9.13 5.95 -9.12
CA LEU A 5 8.05 4.98 -9.24
C LEU A 5 6.98 5.43 -10.24
N ARG A 6 6.59 6.70 -10.21
CA ARG A 6 5.61 7.26 -11.17
C ARG A 6 6.13 7.20 -12.61
N ARG A 7 7.41 7.50 -12.82
CA ARG A 7 8.05 7.39 -14.14
C ARG A 7 8.05 5.95 -14.65
N LEU A 8 8.43 4.99 -13.79
CA LEU A 8 8.45 3.56 -14.12
C LEU A 8 7.04 3.02 -14.41
N ALA A 9 6.05 3.35 -13.57
CA ALA A 9 4.67 2.94 -13.76
C ALA A 9 4.07 3.47 -15.07
N LYS A 10 4.40 4.72 -15.44
CA LYS A 10 4.01 5.29 -16.73
C LYS A 10 4.69 4.57 -17.90
N ALA A 11 5.98 4.26 -17.79
CA ALA A 11 6.71 3.54 -18.83
C ALA A 11 6.18 2.11 -19.04
N ALA A 12 5.65 1.49 -18.00
CA ALA A 12 5.04 0.16 -18.03
C ALA A 12 3.54 0.18 -18.38
N ASP A 13 2.94 1.34 -18.66
CA ASP A 13 1.49 1.49 -18.86
C ASP A 13 0.65 0.81 -17.77
N LEU A 14 1.00 1.06 -16.50
CA LEU A 14 0.44 0.36 -15.34
C LEU A 14 -1.10 0.42 -15.25
N GLU A 15 -1.71 1.46 -15.82
CA GLU A 15 -3.17 1.65 -15.77
C GLU A 15 -3.94 0.78 -16.77
N ALA A 16 -3.25 0.12 -17.70
CA ALA A 16 -3.88 -0.84 -18.61
C ALA A 16 -4.57 -1.97 -17.83
N GLU A 17 -5.74 -2.41 -18.30
CA GLU A 17 -6.51 -3.48 -17.64
C GLU A 17 -5.72 -4.79 -17.55
N ALA A 18 -4.84 -5.03 -18.54
CA ALA A 18 -3.90 -6.16 -18.55
C ALA A 18 -2.96 -6.18 -17.32
N HIS A 19 -2.74 -5.04 -16.67
CA HIS A 19 -1.88 -4.90 -15.50
C HIS A 19 -2.66 -4.85 -14.18
N SER A 20 -3.96 -5.16 -14.16
CA SER A 20 -4.77 -5.28 -12.93
C SER A 20 -4.10 -6.15 -11.86
N LEU A 21 -3.58 -7.32 -12.23
CA LEU A 21 -2.89 -8.21 -11.29
C LEU A 21 -1.53 -7.67 -10.82
N LEU A 22 -0.79 -6.97 -11.70
CA LEU A 22 0.46 -6.29 -11.34
C LEU A 22 0.20 -5.20 -10.30
N ARG A 23 -0.85 -4.39 -10.48
CA ARG A 23 -1.28 -3.37 -9.51
C ARG A 23 -1.58 -3.97 -8.14
N LEU A 24 -2.32 -5.07 -8.09
CA LEU A 24 -2.63 -5.77 -6.83
C LEU A 24 -1.37 -6.33 -6.15
N ARG A 25 -0.48 -6.99 -6.91
CA ARG A 25 0.78 -7.55 -6.38
C ARG A 25 1.71 -6.49 -5.84
N PHE A 26 1.90 -5.41 -6.58
CA PHE A 26 2.77 -4.32 -6.16
C PHE A 26 2.21 -3.59 -4.94
N GLY A 27 0.90 -3.28 -4.94
CA GLY A 27 0.22 -2.70 -3.79
C GLY A 27 0.35 -3.58 -2.54
N PHE A 28 0.11 -4.89 -2.68
CA PHE A 28 0.29 -5.85 -1.58
C PHE A 28 1.72 -5.84 -1.02
N ALA A 29 2.74 -5.89 -1.90
CA ALA A 29 4.13 -5.87 -1.47
C ALA A 29 4.50 -4.60 -0.68
N CYS A 30 4.01 -3.43 -1.10
CA CYS A 30 4.22 -2.18 -0.36
C CYS A 30 3.57 -2.22 1.02
N VAL A 31 2.31 -2.65 1.09
CA VAL A 31 1.55 -2.68 2.35
C VAL A 31 2.10 -3.70 3.34
N GLN A 32 2.64 -4.82 2.86
CA GLN A 32 3.27 -5.83 3.72
C GLN A 32 4.42 -5.27 4.56
N ARG A 33 5.17 -4.26 4.05
CA ARG A 33 6.24 -3.60 4.82
C ARG A 33 5.72 -2.86 6.04
N VAL A 34 4.52 -2.31 5.96
CA VAL A 34 3.86 -1.55 7.03
C VAL A 34 2.81 -2.35 7.78
N ARG A 35 2.71 -3.66 7.54
CA ARG A 35 1.76 -4.55 8.24
C ARG A 35 1.87 -4.43 9.77
N HIS A 36 3.09 -4.32 10.27
CA HIS A 36 3.38 -4.20 11.70
C HIS A 36 2.84 -2.90 12.35
N LEU A 37 2.44 -1.92 11.54
CA LEU A 37 1.82 -0.67 11.97
C LEU A 37 0.29 -0.72 11.95
N LEU A 38 -0.32 -1.80 11.43
CA LEU A 38 -1.76 -1.95 11.41
C LEU A 38 -2.29 -2.27 12.82
N GLU A 39 -3.23 -1.46 13.27
CA GLU A 39 -3.91 -1.67 14.57
C GLU A 39 -5.28 -2.34 14.41
N SER A 40 -5.97 -2.10 13.29
CA SER A 40 -7.30 -2.64 13.04
C SER A 40 -7.23 -4.11 12.61
N PRO A 41 -7.82 -5.05 13.37
CA PRO A 41 -7.92 -6.46 12.95
C PRO A 41 -8.60 -6.61 11.58
N GLU A 42 -9.61 -5.78 11.32
CA GLU A 42 -10.35 -5.77 10.06
C GLU A 42 -9.44 -5.39 8.86
N ALA A 43 -8.51 -4.44 9.05
CA ALA A 43 -7.55 -4.07 8.01
C ALA A 43 -6.52 -5.18 7.78
N ILE A 44 -6.08 -5.86 8.84
CA ILE A 44 -5.18 -7.02 8.75
C ILE A 44 -5.86 -8.17 7.99
N ASP A 45 -7.10 -8.50 8.33
CA ASP A 45 -7.87 -9.56 7.66
C ASP A 45 -8.11 -9.25 6.17
N CYS A 46 -8.35 -7.98 5.84
CA CYS A 46 -8.46 -7.52 4.46
C CYS A 46 -7.14 -7.68 3.68
N LEU A 47 -6.00 -7.36 4.31
CA LEU A 47 -4.67 -7.57 3.73
C LEU A 47 -4.37 -9.06 3.52
N ASP A 48 -4.74 -9.91 4.48
CA ASP A 48 -4.58 -11.36 4.37
C ASP A 48 -5.45 -11.95 3.26
N THR A 49 -6.66 -11.42 3.07
CA THR A 49 -7.53 -11.79 1.95
C THR A 49 -6.89 -11.40 0.60
N LEU A 50 -6.25 -10.23 0.50
CA LEU A 50 -5.51 -9.84 -0.71
C LEU A 50 -4.36 -10.82 -0.99
N GLY A 51 -3.56 -11.18 0.02
CA GLY A 51 -2.51 -12.18 -0.11
C GLY A 51 -3.05 -13.55 -0.55
N ALA A 52 -4.14 -14.01 0.07
CA ALA A 52 -4.82 -15.26 -0.30
C ALA A 52 -5.33 -15.26 -1.74
N PHE A 53 -5.88 -14.15 -2.22
CA PHE A 53 -6.31 -13.99 -3.61
C PHE A 53 -5.12 -14.09 -4.57
N LEU A 54 -4.01 -13.40 -4.27
CA LEU A 54 -2.80 -13.41 -5.09
C LEU A 54 -2.13 -14.79 -5.17
N GLU A 55 -2.32 -15.61 -4.15
CA GLU A 55 -1.87 -17.01 -4.08
C GLU A 55 -2.90 -18.02 -4.65
N GLY A 56 -4.05 -17.56 -5.14
CA GLY A 56 -5.11 -18.42 -5.69
C GLY A 56 -5.89 -19.22 -4.64
N ARG A 57 -5.82 -18.82 -3.36
CA ARG A 57 -6.50 -19.49 -2.23
C ARG A 57 -7.91 -18.96 -1.97
N CYS A 58 -8.29 -17.83 -2.55
CA CYS A 58 -9.68 -17.35 -2.52
C CYS A 58 -10.08 -16.72 -3.87
N ASP A 59 -11.37 -16.52 -4.06
CA ASP A 59 -11.94 -16.04 -5.31
C ASP A 59 -12.10 -14.51 -5.38
N ALA A 60 -12.57 -14.03 -6.54
CA ALA A 60 -12.80 -12.61 -6.78
C ALA A 60 -13.95 -12.04 -5.91
N ALA A 61 -14.90 -12.87 -5.45
CA ALA A 61 -15.99 -12.42 -4.59
C ALA A 61 -15.47 -12.10 -3.18
N ALA A 62 -14.58 -12.95 -2.64
CA ALA A 62 -13.87 -12.70 -1.39
C ALA A 62 -13.03 -11.42 -1.48
N LEU A 63 -12.29 -11.22 -2.57
CA LEU A 63 -11.52 -9.99 -2.79
C LEU A 63 -12.42 -8.76 -2.86
N ALA A 64 -13.55 -8.83 -3.57
CA ALA A 64 -14.50 -7.71 -3.69
C ALA A 64 -15.10 -7.33 -2.32
N SER A 65 -15.43 -8.32 -1.49
CA SER A 65 -15.89 -8.11 -0.11
C SER A 65 -14.80 -7.45 0.75
N ALA A 66 -13.55 -7.96 0.71
CA ALA A 66 -12.43 -7.35 1.43
C ALA A 66 -12.19 -5.90 1.01
N ARG A 67 -12.30 -5.58 -0.28
CA ARG A 67 -12.19 -4.20 -0.78
C ARG A 67 -13.23 -3.27 -0.17
N GLN A 68 -14.49 -3.70 -0.09
CA GLN A 68 -15.57 -2.90 0.52
C GLN A 68 -15.31 -2.67 2.01
N ARG A 69 -14.93 -3.73 2.73
CA ARG A 69 -14.60 -3.66 4.16
C ARG A 69 -13.42 -2.74 4.42
N ALA A 70 -12.31 -2.90 3.69
CA ALA A 70 -11.14 -2.03 3.84
C ALA A 70 -11.45 -0.55 3.58
N ALA A 71 -12.31 -0.24 2.60
CA ALA A 71 -12.76 1.12 2.36
C ALA A 71 -13.58 1.69 3.53
N ALA A 72 -14.49 0.90 4.10
CA ALA A 72 -15.25 1.29 5.29
C ALA A 72 -14.35 1.49 6.52
N THR A 73 -13.38 0.60 6.72
CA THR A 73 -12.42 0.68 7.83
C THR A 73 -11.52 1.92 7.71
N ALA A 74 -10.98 2.19 6.52
CA ALA A 74 -10.19 3.40 6.29
C ALA A 74 -11.03 4.68 6.48
N GLY A 75 -12.28 4.69 6.00
CA GLY A 75 -13.18 5.85 6.13
C GLY A 75 -13.73 6.10 7.55
N SER A 76 -13.70 5.10 8.43
CA SER A 76 -14.16 5.19 9.81
C SER A 76 -13.02 5.38 10.82
N HIS A 77 -11.76 5.36 10.38
CA HIS A 77 -10.62 5.57 11.27
C HIS A 77 -10.68 7.00 11.81
N PRO A 78 -10.86 7.21 13.13
CA PRO A 78 -11.25 8.52 13.67
C PRO A 78 -10.21 9.63 13.49
N GLY A 79 -9.05 9.36 12.90
CA GLY A 79 -7.85 10.19 13.05
C GLY A 79 -7.44 10.19 14.51
N SER A 80 -6.19 9.86 14.81
CA SER A 80 -5.81 9.82 16.21
C SER A 80 -5.69 11.22 16.78
N GLY A 81 -6.25 11.48 17.96
CA GLY A 81 -5.86 12.61 18.80
C GLY A 81 -4.47 12.44 19.45
N SER A 82 -3.65 11.50 18.96
CA SER A 82 -2.36 11.17 19.57
C SER A 82 -1.31 12.22 19.20
N ILE A 83 -0.64 12.72 20.24
CA ILE A 83 0.33 13.82 20.16
C ILE A 83 1.70 13.30 19.67
N ASP A 84 1.93 11.99 19.72
CA ASP A 84 3.21 11.31 19.43
C ASP A 84 3.38 10.84 17.97
N GLY A 85 2.34 10.94 17.13
CA GLY A 85 2.40 10.60 15.70
C GLY A 85 2.28 9.11 15.36
N ALA A 86 2.36 8.20 16.34
CA ALA A 86 2.27 6.75 16.12
C ALA A 86 0.91 6.36 15.50
N ALA A 87 -0.16 6.98 15.95
CA ALA A 87 -1.49 6.65 15.46
C ALA A 87 -1.83 7.29 14.10
N HIS A 88 -1.00 8.22 13.59
CA HIS A 88 -1.04 8.62 12.17
C HIS A 88 -0.37 7.60 11.24
N ALA A 89 0.63 6.85 11.74
CA ALA A 89 1.23 5.74 11.01
C ALA A 89 0.19 4.62 10.78
N ALA A 90 -0.57 4.26 11.82
CA ALA A 90 -1.62 3.25 11.76
C ALA A 90 -2.76 3.64 10.80
N VAL A 91 -3.20 4.91 10.82
CA VAL A 91 -4.18 5.45 9.87
C VAL A 91 -3.65 5.33 8.44
N SER A 92 -2.41 5.78 8.20
CA SER A 92 -1.78 5.73 6.87
C SER A 92 -1.62 4.29 6.37
N ALA A 93 -1.21 3.36 7.22
CA ALA A 93 -1.13 1.94 6.88
C ALA A 93 -2.51 1.35 6.52
N THR A 94 -3.56 1.74 7.24
CA THR A 94 -4.93 1.32 6.92
C THR A 94 -5.43 1.86 5.57
N TYR A 95 -5.12 3.12 5.25
CA TYR A 95 -5.38 3.66 3.92
C TYR A 95 -4.57 2.92 2.84
N ALA A 96 -3.32 2.56 3.12
CA ALA A 96 -2.49 1.78 2.19
C ALA A 96 -3.15 0.43 1.84
N VAL A 97 -3.69 -0.29 2.83
CA VAL A 97 -4.48 -1.53 2.62
C VAL A 97 -5.67 -1.27 1.71
N SER A 98 -6.46 -0.24 2.00
CA SER A 98 -7.64 0.12 1.20
C SER A 98 -7.28 0.41 -0.27
N LYS A 99 -6.20 1.17 -0.50
CA LYS A 99 -5.69 1.49 -1.84
C LYS A 99 -5.15 0.26 -2.57
N ALA A 100 -4.45 -0.64 -1.89
CA ALA A 100 -3.95 -1.87 -2.48
C ALA A 100 -5.11 -2.77 -2.96
N LEU A 101 -6.14 -2.95 -2.13
CA LEU A 101 -7.36 -3.71 -2.50
C LEU A 101 -8.17 -3.07 -3.63
N ALA A 102 -8.09 -1.74 -3.77
CA ALA A 102 -8.73 -1.02 -4.86
C ALA A 102 -7.94 -1.09 -6.18
N GLY A 103 -6.75 -1.70 -6.20
CA GLY A 103 -5.84 -1.67 -7.34
C GLY A 103 -5.17 -0.31 -7.57
N GLN A 104 -5.28 0.62 -6.62
CA GLN A 104 -4.66 1.95 -6.66
C GLN A 104 -3.21 1.84 -6.15
N ALA A 105 -2.36 1.21 -6.95
CA ALA A 105 -1.06 0.72 -6.49
C ALA A 105 -0.08 1.85 -6.13
N LEU A 106 -0.12 2.97 -6.85
CA LEU A 106 0.72 4.14 -6.56
C LEU A 106 0.30 4.84 -5.27
N GLU A 107 -1.01 4.98 -5.05
CA GLU A 107 -1.54 5.53 -3.81
C GLU A 107 -1.26 4.61 -2.62
N ALA A 108 -1.34 3.29 -2.79
CA ALA A 108 -0.96 2.33 -1.77
C ALA A 108 0.52 2.48 -1.38
N ALA A 109 1.41 2.63 -2.36
CA ALA A 109 2.83 2.87 -2.14
C ALA A 109 3.09 4.21 -1.44
N ASP A 110 2.42 5.29 -1.86
CA ASP A 110 2.53 6.60 -1.21
C ASP A 110 2.10 6.50 0.27
N TYR A 111 0.93 5.93 0.58
CA TYR A 111 0.46 5.76 1.97
C TYR A 111 1.35 4.85 2.82
N ALA A 112 1.89 3.77 2.24
CA ALA A 112 2.84 2.91 2.93
C ALA A 112 4.12 3.68 3.28
N ALA A 113 4.65 4.49 2.36
CA ALA A 113 5.83 5.32 2.63
C ALA A 113 5.56 6.37 3.72
N TYR A 114 4.39 7.01 3.69
CA TYR A 114 3.97 7.90 4.76
C TYR A 114 3.90 7.17 6.11
N ALA A 115 3.32 5.98 6.16
CA ALA A 115 3.23 5.19 7.39
C ALA A 115 4.63 4.86 7.96
N THR A 116 5.57 4.44 7.10
CA THR A 116 6.96 4.18 7.48
C THR A 116 7.62 5.40 8.12
N VAL A 117 7.53 6.57 7.48
CA VAL A 117 8.16 7.80 7.98
C VAL A 117 7.47 8.31 9.26
N TYR A 118 6.14 8.22 9.34
CA TYR A 118 5.40 8.56 10.56
C TYR A 118 5.83 7.70 11.75
N ALA A 119 6.08 6.40 11.53
CA ALA A 119 6.51 5.49 12.59
C ALA A 119 7.90 5.84 13.15
N TYR A 120 8.78 6.43 12.32
CA TYR A 120 10.07 6.98 12.78
C TYR A 120 9.90 8.29 13.58
N GLY A 121 8.87 9.07 13.23
CA GLY A 121 8.41 10.21 14.00
C GLY A 121 7.90 11.34 13.11
N ALA A 122 6.87 12.06 13.58
CA ALA A 122 6.21 13.11 12.79
C ALA A 122 7.16 14.26 12.35
N TYR A 123 8.30 14.46 13.02
CA TYR A 123 9.30 15.46 12.63
C TYR A 123 9.98 15.12 11.30
N ALA A 124 10.11 13.83 10.97
CA ALA A 124 10.79 13.36 9.77
C ALA A 124 10.00 13.62 8.48
N LEU A 125 8.71 13.94 8.57
CA LEU A 125 7.88 14.28 7.40
C LEU A 125 8.29 15.59 6.72
N LYS A 126 9.00 16.45 7.44
CA LYS A 126 9.55 17.70 6.90
C LYS A 126 10.88 17.48 6.18
N ASP A 127 11.47 16.31 6.34
CA ASP A 127 12.71 15.90 5.73
C ASP A 127 12.41 15.02 4.50
N PRO A 128 12.61 15.53 3.27
CA PRO A 128 12.44 14.72 2.07
C PRO A 128 13.32 13.47 2.06
N ASP A 129 14.49 13.54 2.70
CA ASP A 129 15.48 12.45 2.71
C ASP A 129 14.98 11.26 3.53
N ALA A 130 14.05 11.49 4.47
CA ALA A 130 13.42 10.44 5.28
C ALA A 130 12.64 9.41 4.45
N PHE A 131 12.26 9.75 3.21
CA PHE A 131 11.53 8.84 2.31
C PHE A 131 12.45 8.08 1.35
N GLU A 132 13.73 8.42 1.23
CA GLU A 132 14.61 7.92 0.18
C GLU A 132 14.72 6.39 0.17
N GLU A 133 14.93 5.79 1.33
CA GLU A 133 15.09 4.33 1.46
C GLU A 133 13.83 3.60 0.97
N GLU A 134 12.66 4.04 1.44
CA GLU A 134 11.39 3.43 1.07
C GLU A 134 11.08 3.68 -0.41
N TYR A 135 11.37 4.88 -0.92
CA TYR A 135 11.16 5.19 -2.34
C TYR A 135 12.07 4.38 -3.27
N ALA A 136 13.33 4.20 -2.90
CA ALA A 136 14.27 3.38 -3.64
C ALA A 136 13.81 1.91 -3.67
N TRP A 137 13.37 1.38 -2.52
CA TRP A 137 12.84 0.02 -2.43
C TRP A 137 11.59 -0.15 -3.33
N GLN A 138 10.63 0.77 -3.24
CA GLN A 138 9.39 0.70 -4.04
C GLN A 138 9.67 0.73 -5.55
N ALA A 139 10.57 1.60 -6.00
CA ALA A 139 10.95 1.69 -7.41
C ALA A 139 11.61 0.39 -7.91
N ALA A 140 12.57 -0.14 -7.15
CA ALA A 140 13.26 -1.39 -7.49
C ALA A 140 12.28 -2.58 -7.51
N GLN A 141 11.40 -2.67 -6.51
CA GLN A 141 10.39 -3.73 -6.42
C GLN A 141 9.41 -3.68 -7.59
N PHE A 142 8.94 -2.49 -7.96
CA PHE A 142 8.06 -2.32 -9.12
C PHE A 142 8.75 -2.76 -10.41
N GLN A 143 9.98 -2.32 -10.63
CA GLN A 143 10.74 -2.67 -11.82
C GLN A 143 10.93 -4.19 -11.95
N ALA A 144 11.27 -4.87 -10.86
CA ALA A 144 11.41 -6.32 -10.84
C ALA A 144 10.09 -7.04 -11.18
N MET A 145 8.97 -6.59 -10.61
CA MET A 145 7.65 -7.19 -10.88
C MET A 145 7.17 -6.92 -12.31
N ALA A 146 7.38 -5.71 -12.83
CA ALA A 146 6.99 -5.34 -14.19
C ALA A 146 7.79 -6.14 -15.24
N ALA A 147 9.08 -6.36 -15.00
CA ALA A 147 9.91 -7.21 -15.85
C ALA A 147 9.42 -8.67 -15.85
N ALA A 148 9.07 -9.21 -14.67
CA ALA A 148 8.55 -10.58 -14.56
C ALA A 148 7.15 -10.76 -15.16
N ALA A 149 6.33 -9.70 -15.19
CA ALA A 149 4.99 -9.73 -15.80
C ALA A 149 5.02 -9.65 -17.33
N SER A 150 6.15 -9.22 -17.91
CA SER A 150 6.34 -9.08 -19.37
C SER A 150 7.04 -10.29 -20.01
N ALA A 151 7.43 -11.29 -19.21
CA ALA A 151 8.13 -12.50 -19.62
C ALA A 151 7.15 -13.68 -19.79
#